data_AF-A0A849GY86-F1
#
_entry.id   AF-A0A849GY86-F1
#
_cell.length_a   1.000
_cell.length_b   1.000
_cell.length_c   1.000
_cell.angle_alpha   90.00
_cell.angle_beta   90.00
_cell.angle_gamma   90.00
#
_symmetry.space_group_name_H-M   'P 1'
#
loop_
_entity.id
_entity.type
_entity.pdbx_description
1 polymer ?
#
loop_
_entity_poly.entity_id
_entity_poly.type
_entity_poly.pdbx_seq_one_letter_code
_entity_poly.pdbx_strand_id
1 'polypeptide(L)'
;VVGASGAVFGVLLGFAYFWPRERIYIWGILPVEARWLVGALAAMSLFSGFSGADSGVAHFAHLGGFAAGYAYLRWRKRRYLQQWNPMPTPKETLAKAGRRGRGGDALRRWKAIRVEDLHELNREEVERLLEKAKDQGAEALTSEERAMLDRFSAPH
;
A
#
# COMPACT_ATOMS: atom_id res chain seq x y z
N VAL A 1 -34.43 2.29 -25.56
CA VAL A 1 -33.68 2.37 -24.27
C VAL A 1 -32.19 2.43 -24.60
N VAL A 2 -31.58 3.61 -24.49
CA VAL A 2 -30.15 3.82 -24.79
C VAL A 2 -29.42 3.81 -23.45
N GLY A 3 -28.77 2.71 -23.06
CA GLY A 3 -28.01 2.63 -21.80
C GLY A 3 -27.99 1.29 -21.08
N ALA A 4 -29.01 0.44 -21.27
CA ALA A 4 -29.04 -0.89 -20.66
C ALA A 4 -27.90 -1.79 -21.17
N SER A 5 -27.55 -1.68 -22.46
CA SER A 5 -26.40 -2.36 -23.06
C SER A 5 -25.08 -1.99 -22.38
N GLY A 6 -24.88 -0.72 -22.02
CA GLY A 6 -23.67 -0.25 -21.35
C GLY A 6 -23.49 -0.85 -19.95
N ALA A 7 -24.58 -0.98 -19.18
CA ALA A 7 -24.55 -1.64 -17.88
C ALA A 7 -24.18 -3.13 -18.01
N VAL A 8 -24.74 -3.83 -19.01
CA VAL A 8 -24.40 -5.23 -19.29
C VAL A 8 -22.92 -5.39 -19.64
N PHE A 9 -22.38 -4.54 -20.51
CA PHE A 9 -20.95 -4.55 -20.84
C PHE A 9 -20.07 -4.23 -19.62
N GLY A 10 -20.51 -3.32 -18.73
CA GLY A 10 -19.81 -3.03 -17.48
C GLY A 10 -19.70 -4.25 -16.56
N VAL A 11 -20.79 -5.03 -16.42
CA VAL A 11 -20.79 -6.27 -15.64
C VAL A 11 -19.89 -7.34 -16.29
N LEU A 12 -20.00 -7.53 -17.60
CA LEU A 12 -19.16 -8.49 -18.34
C LEU A 12 -17.67 -8.16 -18.25
N LEU A 13 -17.32 -6.87 -18.35
CA LEU A 13 -15.95 -6.40 -18.17
C LEU A 13 -15.44 -6.68 -16.75
N GLY A 14 -16.27 -6.42 -15.74
CA GLY A 14 -15.95 -6.75 -14.34
C GLY A 14 -15.67 -8.25 -14.17
N PHE A 15 -16.52 -9.10 -14.74
CA PHE A 15 -16.32 -10.56 -14.72
C PHE A 15 -15.00 -10.97 -15.38
N ALA A 16 -14.73 -10.50 -16.60
CA ALA A 16 -13.49 -10.80 -17.32
C ALA A 16 -12.23 -10.26 -16.62
N TYR A 17 -12.35 -9.18 -15.85
CA TYR A 17 -11.24 -8.62 -15.08
C TYR A 17 -10.86 -9.48 -13.87
N PHE A 18 -11.85 -9.96 -13.11
CA PHE A 18 -11.60 -10.76 -11.91
C PHE A 18 -11.32 -12.24 -12.23
N TRP A 19 -11.92 -12.77 -13.30
CA TRP A 19 -11.77 -14.17 -13.70
C TRP A 19 -11.35 -14.32 -15.17
N PRO A 20 -10.18 -13.80 -15.57
CA PRO A 20 -9.78 -13.73 -16.98
C PRO A 20 -9.56 -15.09 -17.64
N ARG A 21 -9.25 -16.13 -16.86
CA ARG A 21 -8.96 -17.50 -17.34
C ARG A 21 -10.14 -18.46 -17.16
N GLU A 22 -11.27 -17.99 -16.63
CA GLU A 22 -12.46 -18.82 -16.48
C GLU A 22 -12.99 -19.24 -17.84
N ARG A 23 -13.34 -20.51 -18.00
CA ARG A 23 -13.77 -21.07 -19.28
C ARG A 23 -15.27 -20.93 -19.43
N ILE A 24 -15.68 -20.15 -20.41
CA ILE A 24 -17.08 -20.04 -20.85
C ILE A 24 -17.27 -21.00 -22.02
N TYR A 25 -18.22 -21.91 -21.91
CA TYR A 25 -18.51 -22.88 -22.96
C TYR A 25 -19.54 -22.32 -23.93
N ILE A 26 -19.09 -21.89 -25.11
CA ILE A 26 -19.99 -21.45 -26.16
C ILE A 26 -20.75 -22.68 -26.67
N TRP A 27 -22.09 -22.61 -26.62
CA TRP A 27 -22.99 -23.72 -26.95
C TRP A 27 -22.72 -25.02 -26.17
N GLY A 28 -22.05 -24.93 -25.01
CA GLY A 28 -21.68 -26.10 -24.20
C GLY A 28 -20.48 -26.90 -24.72
N ILE A 29 -19.86 -26.51 -25.84
CA ILE A 29 -18.85 -27.34 -26.53
C ILE A 29 -17.49 -26.65 -26.59
N LEU A 30 -17.45 -25.36 -26.93
CA LEU A 30 -16.19 -24.64 -27.17
C LEU A 30 -15.78 -23.84 -25.93
N PRO A 31 -14.75 -24.26 -25.18
CA PRO A 31 -14.25 -23.48 -24.05
C PRO A 31 -13.47 -22.27 -24.56
N VAL A 32 -13.91 -21.08 -24.18
CA VAL A 32 -13.22 -19.82 -24.45
C VAL A 32 -12.98 -19.11 -23.12
N GLU A 33 -11.76 -18.59 -22.91
CA GLU A 33 -11.48 -17.83 -21.69
C GLU A 33 -12.28 -16.52 -21.68
N ALA A 34 -12.81 -16.15 -20.51
CA ALA A 34 -13.65 -14.98 -20.34
C ALA A 34 -13.01 -13.68 -20.90
N ARG A 35 -11.69 -13.52 -20.76
CA ARG A 35 -10.97 -12.35 -21.31
C ARG A 35 -11.09 -12.21 -22.83
N TRP A 36 -11.05 -13.34 -23.56
CA TRP A 36 -11.13 -13.35 -25.02
C TRP A 36 -12.56 -13.15 -25.48
N LEU A 37 -13.51 -13.82 -24.83
CA LEU A 37 -14.93 -13.70 -25.19
C LEU A 37 -15.44 -12.28 -24.97
N VAL A 38 -15.23 -11.72 -23.77
CA VAL A 38 -15.71 -10.37 -23.44
C VAL A 38 -14.95 -9.31 -24.23
N GLY A 39 -13.65 -9.48 -24.44
CA GLY A 39 -12.84 -8.59 -25.28
C GLY A 39 -13.33 -8.55 -26.73
N ALA A 40 -13.61 -9.72 -27.32
CA ALA A 40 -14.14 -9.82 -28.68
C ALA A 40 -15.56 -9.23 -28.80
N LEU A 41 -16.44 -9.50 -27.83
CA LEU A 41 -17.80 -8.94 -27.79
C LEU A 41 -17.78 -7.41 -27.68
N ALA A 42 -16.91 -6.85 -26.83
CA ALA A 42 -16.73 -5.41 -26.71
C ALA A 42 -16.19 -4.83 -28.03
N ALA A 43 -15.13 -5.42 -28.60
CA ALA A 43 -14.54 -4.95 -29.85
C ALA A 43 -15.54 -5.01 -31.02
N MET A 44 -16.30 -6.09 -31.16
CA MET A 44 -17.35 -6.23 -32.17
C MET A 44 -18.48 -5.22 -31.95
N SER A 45 -18.87 -4.97 -30.70
CA SER A 45 -19.88 -3.96 -30.38
C SER A 45 -19.41 -2.53 -30.70
N LEU A 46 -18.13 -2.22 -30.52
CA LEU A 46 -17.55 -0.94 -30.90
C LEU A 46 -17.43 -0.83 -32.43
N PHE A 47 -16.96 -1.89 -33.10
CA PHE A 47 -16.77 -1.93 -34.54
C PHE A 47 -18.10 -1.90 -35.32
N SER A 48 -19.10 -2.66 -34.86
CA SER A 48 -20.46 -2.64 -35.42
C SER A 48 -21.13 -1.30 -35.20
N GLY A 49 -20.82 -0.61 -34.10
CA GLY A 49 -21.19 0.80 -33.95
C GLY A 49 -20.57 1.61 -35.08
N PHE A 50 -19.26 1.49 -35.31
CA PHE A 50 -18.53 2.26 -36.32
C PHE A 50 -18.96 1.98 -37.78
N SER A 51 -19.43 0.77 -38.11
CA SER A 51 -19.68 0.33 -39.49
C SER A 51 -21.12 0.44 -40.01
N GLY A 52 -22.12 0.82 -39.19
CA GLY A 52 -23.48 1.04 -39.73
C GLY A 52 -24.60 1.33 -38.73
N ALA A 53 -25.39 2.36 -39.07
CA ALA A 53 -26.71 2.79 -38.56
C ALA A 53 -26.77 3.51 -37.18
N ASP A 54 -26.96 4.82 -37.30
CA ASP A 54 -27.62 5.78 -36.39
C ASP A 54 -26.93 6.33 -35.12
N SER A 55 -26.69 7.66 -35.21
CA SER A 55 -26.28 8.63 -34.20
C SER A 55 -24.90 8.44 -33.56
N GLY A 56 -24.00 9.43 -33.79
CA GLY A 56 -22.70 9.52 -33.11
C GLY A 56 -22.78 9.43 -31.58
N VAL A 57 -23.95 9.70 -30.98
CA VAL A 57 -24.24 9.59 -29.55
C VAL A 57 -24.07 8.15 -29.03
N ALA A 58 -24.43 7.13 -29.81
CA ALA A 58 -24.32 5.73 -29.38
C ALA A 58 -22.85 5.27 -29.26
N HIS A 59 -21.96 5.79 -30.11
CA HIS A 59 -20.52 5.47 -30.07
C HIS A 59 -19.85 6.02 -28.83
N PHE A 60 -20.14 7.27 -28.49
CA PHE A 60 -19.61 7.91 -27.28
C PHE A 60 -20.15 7.26 -26.00
N ALA A 61 -21.39 6.75 -26.00
CA ALA A 61 -21.95 6.05 -24.85
C ALA A 61 -21.23 4.72 -24.55
N HIS A 62 -20.93 3.91 -25.57
CA HIS A 62 -20.20 2.64 -25.38
C HIS A 62 -18.73 2.87 -24.99
N LEU A 63 -18.05 3.81 -25.64
CA LEU A 63 -16.67 4.17 -25.30
C LEU A 63 -16.58 4.80 -23.90
N GLY A 64 -17.54 5.67 -23.57
CA GLY A 64 -17.67 6.29 -22.25
C GLY A 64 -17.91 5.27 -21.16
N GLY A 65 -18.78 4.28 -21.39
CA GLY A 65 -19.02 3.18 -20.44
C GLY A 65 -17.77 2.34 -20.18
N PHE A 66 -17.02 2.00 -21.22
CA PHE A 66 -15.77 1.25 -21.10
C PHE A 66 -14.69 2.05 -20.34
N ALA A 67 -14.49 3.32 -20.71
CA ALA A 67 -13.52 4.20 -20.07
C ALA A 67 -13.87 4.45 -18.59
N ALA A 68 -15.15 4.72 -18.28
CA ALA A 68 -15.63 4.91 -16.92
C ALA A 68 -15.47 3.63 -16.08
N GLY A 69 -15.81 2.47 -16.63
CA GLY A 69 -15.62 1.17 -15.97
C GLY A 69 -14.15 0.91 -15.64
N TYR A 70 -13.26 1.09 -16.61
CA TYR A 70 -11.82 0.94 -16.43
C TYR A 70 -11.26 1.91 -15.38
N ALA A 71 -11.64 3.20 -15.45
CA ALA A 71 -11.20 4.22 -14.49
C ALA A 71 -11.68 3.90 -13.05
N TYR A 72 -12.92 3.47 -12.88
CA TYR A 72 -13.47 3.06 -11.59
C TYR A 72 -12.71 1.87 -10.98
N LEU A 73 -12.48 0.81 -11.77
CA LEU A 73 -11.70 -0.36 -11.35
C LEU A 73 -10.27 0.04 -10.95
N ARG A 74 -9.63 0.91 -11.73
CA ARG A 74 -8.28 1.41 -11.47
C ARG A 74 -8.20 2.24 -10.18
N TRP A 75 -9.18 3.11 -9.96
CA TRP A 75 -9.27 3.94 -8.76
C TRP A 75 -9.53 3.09 -7.51
N ARG A 76 -10.49 2.17 -7.58
CA ARG A 76 -10.83 1.25 -6.47
C ARG A 76 -9.64 0.38 -6.09
N LYS A 77 -8.90 -0.17 -7.07
CA LYS A 77 -7.67 -0.94 -6.82
C LYS A 77 -6.61 -0.09 -6.11
N ARG A 78 -6.42 1.16 -6.52
CA ARG A 78 -5.44 2.07 -5.90
C ARG A 78 -5.84 2.40 -4.45
N ARG A 79 -7.12 2.69 -4.20
CA ARG A 79 -7.64 2.90 -2.84
C ARG A 79 -7.53 1.66 -1.98
N TYR A 80 -7.87 0.48 -2.52
CA TYR A 80 -7.69 -0.80 -1.84
C TYR A 80 -6.23 -1.03 -1.43
N LEU A 81 -5.27 -0.82 -2.33
CA LEU A 81 -3.85 -0.98 -2.00
C LEU A 81 -3.33 0.08 -1.02
N GLN A 82 -3.88 1.30 -1.02
CA GLN A 82 -3.50 2.36 -0.08
C GLN A 82 -4.06 2.15 1.33
N GLN A 83 -5.28 1.61 1.44
CA GLN A 83 -5.90 1.30 2.73
C GLN A 83 -5.49 -0.07 3.29
N TRP A 84 -4.89 -0.93 2.46
CA TRP A 84 -4.43 -2.25 2.88
C TRP A 84 -3.15 -2.11 3.69
N ASN A 85 -3.27 -2.25 5.00
CA ASN A 85 -2.14 -2.38 5.90
C ASN A 85 -1.97 -3.88 6.19
N PRO A 86 -1.06 -4.59 5.50
CA PRO A 86 -0.86 -6.01 5.77
C PRO A 86 -0.55 -6.22 7.25
N MET A 87 -1.16 -7.24 7.85
CA MET A 87 -0.82 -7.64 9.22
C MET A 87 0.70 -7.89 9.28
N PRO A 88 1.43 -7.23 10.20
CA PRO A 88 2.86 -7.47 10.36
C PRO A 88 3.11 -8.95 10.59
N THR A 89 4.09 -9.51 9.90
CA THR A 89 4.45 -10.91 10.11
C THR A 89 4.96 -11.11 11.54
N PRO A 90 4.90 -12.34 12.09
CA PRO A 90 5.50 -12.63 13.40
C PRO A 90 6.98 -12.23 13.47
N LYS A 91 7.73 -12.40 12.37
CA LYS A 91 9.13 -11.98 12.26
C LYS A 91 9.31 -10.47 12.38
N GLU A 92 8.48 -9.69 11.71
CA GLU A 92 8.52 -8.21 11.79
C GLU A 92 8.08 -7.71 13.15
N THR A 93 7.05 -8.33 13.74
CA THR A 93 6.59 -8.01 15.09
C THR A 93 7.69 -8.26 16.12
N LEU A 94 8.38 -9.40 16.02
CA LEU A 94 9.52 -9.75 16.89
C LEU A 94 10.72 -8.81 16.66
N ALA A 95 11.06 -8.50 15.41
CA ALA A 95 12.13 -7.55 15.11
C ALA A 95 11.84 -6.15 15.65
N LYS A 96 10.58 -5.69 15.54
CA LYS A 96 10.14 -4.41 16.09
C LYS A 96 10.12 -4.42 17.61
N ALA A 97 9.66 -5.50 18.24
CA ALA A 97 9.70 -5.67 19.69
C ALA A 97 11.15 -5.69 20.22
N GLY A 98 12.06 -6.41 19.54
CA GLY A 98 13.48 -6.44 19.90
C GLY A 98 14.17 -5.09 19.75
N ARG A 99 13.90 -4.34 18.68
CA ARG A 99 14.40 -2.96 18.51
C ARG A 99 13.86 -2.01 19.58
N ARG A 100 12.56 -2.13 19.89
CA ARG A 100 11.88 -1.26 20.87
C ARG A 100 12.31 -1.57 22.30
N GLY A 101 12.56 -2.83 22.64
CA GLY A 101 13.16 -3.24 23.92
C GLY A 101 14.58 -2.70 24.05
N ARG A 102 15.45 -2.96 23.07
CA ARG A 102 16.87 -2.54 23.14
C ARG A 102 17.05 -1.02 23.20
N GLY A 103 16.30 -0.26 22.40
CA GLY A 103 16.36 1.21 22.40
C GLY A 103 15.62 1.84 23.60
N GLY A 104 14.45 1.31 23.95
CA GLY A 104 13.64 1.81 25.06
C GLY A 104 14.29 1.60 26.42
N ASP A 105 14.89 0.43 26.65
CA ASP A 105 15.61 0.14 27.88
C ASP A 105 16.85 1.02 28.04
N ALA A 106 17.57 1.28 26.94
CA ALA A 106 18.74 2.17 26.94
C ALA A 106 18.33 3.63 27.26
N LEU A 107 17.30 4.15 26.59
CA LEU A 107 16.73 5.46 26.88
C LEU A 107 16.28 5.60 28.34
N ARG A 108 15.65 4.57 28.91
CA ARG A 108 15.20 4.60 30.31
C ARG A 108 16.38 4.64 31.28
N ARG A 109 17.45 3.89 31.00
CA ARG A 109 18.70 3.92 31.80
C ARG A 109 19.40 5.27 31.72
N TRP A 110 19.57 5.81 30.52
CA TRP A 110 20.27 7.09 30.35
C TRP A 110 19.47 8.27 30.93
N LYS A 111 18.13 8.21 30.89
CA LYS A 111 17.28 9.20 31.58
C LYS A 111 17.42 9.19 33.11
N ALA A 112 17.99 8.13 33.69
CA ALA A 112 18.26 8.05 35.12
C ALA A 112 19.63 8.62 35.52
N ILE A 113 20.44 9.08 34.56
CA ILE A 113 21.74 9.73 34.84
C ILE A 113 21.47 11.05 35.57
N ARG A 114 22.06 11.22 36.76
CA ARG A 114 22.04 12.49 37.51
C ARG A 114 23.10 13.43 36.94
N VAL A 115 22.68 14.30 36.03
CA VAL A 115 23.56 15.24 35.31
C VAL A 115 24.22 16.23 36.28
N GLU A 116 23.56 16.48 37.42
CA GLU A 116 24.02 17.36 38.48
C GLU A 116 25.32 16.89 39.14
N ASP A 117 25.52 15.57 39.21
CA ASP A 117 26.70 14.94 39.81
C ASP A 117 27.89 14.85 38.84
N LEU A 118 27.71 15.25 37.57
CA LEU A 118 28.74 15.15 36.55
C LEU A 118 29.71 16.34 36.58
N HIS A 119 30.99 16.03 36.34
CA HIS A 119 32.06 17.00 36.18
C HIS A 119 31.77 17.95 35.01
N GLU A 120 32.09 19.24 35.17
CA GLU A 120 31.77 20.30 34.20
C GLU A 120 32.18 19.98 32.76
N LEU A 121 33.35 19.35 32.55
CA LEU A 121 33.85 18.98 31.22
C LEU A 121 33.00 17.93 30.49
N ASN A 122 32.28 17.06 31.22
CA ASN A 122 31.48 15.98 30.65
C ASN A 122 29.98 16.28 30.67
N ARG A 123 29.54 17.26 31.48
CA ARG A 123 28.13 17.61 31.67
C ARG A 123 27.48 18.03 30.36
N GLU A 124 28.09 18.98 29.66
CA GLU A 124 27.56 19.54 28.42
C GLU A 124 27.43 18.48 27.33
N GLU A 125 28.43 17.59 27.23
CA GLU A 125 28.42 16.49 26.26
C GLU A 125 27.33 15.48 26.58
N VAL A 126 27.19 15.06 27.84
CA VAL A 126 26.13 14.12 28.25
C VAL A 126 24.74 14.73 28.02
N GLU A 127 24.54 15.99 28.37
CA GLU A 127 23.27 16.69 28.16
C GLU A 127 22.91 16.78 26.66
N ARG A 128 23.87 17.14 25.81
CA ARG A 128 23.69 17.16 24.35
C ARG A 128 23.30 15.78 23.80
N LEU A 129 23.93 14.72 24.29
CA LEU A 129 23.63 13.34 23.87
C LEU A 129 22.27 12.87 24.38
N LEU A 130 21.88 13.25 25.60
CA LEU A 130 20.55 12.96 26.14
C LEU A 130 19.44 13.66 25.35
N GLU A 131 19.66 14.91 24.94
CA GLU A 131 18.73 15.67 24.11
C GLU A 131 18.61 15.05 22.70
N LYS A 132 19.74 14.71 22.06
CA LYS A 132 19.76 13.99 20.78
C LYS A 132 19.01 12.65 20.88
N ALA A 133 19.19 11.89 21.95
CA ALA A 133 18.49 10.63 22.17
C ALA A 133 16.99 10.81 22.41
N LYS A 134 16.59 11.89 23.09
CA LYS A 134 15.19 12.24 23.34
C LYS A 134 14.45 12.61 22.06
N ASP A 135 15.09 13.40 21.20
CA ASP A 135 14.46 13.93 19.98
C ASP A 135 14.50 12.94 18.82
N GLN A 136 15.59 12.18 18.66
CA GLN A 136 15.83 11.31 17.51
C GLN A 136 15.81 9.82 17.85
N GLY A 137 15.69 9.44 19.13
CA GLY A 137 15.71 8.06 19.59
C GLY A 137 17.11 7.53 19.92
N ALA A 138 17.19 6.43 20.67
CA ALA A 138 18.46 5.80 21.08
C ALA A 138 19.30 5.32 19.88
N GLU A 139 18.62 5.00 18.78
CA GLU A 139 19.22 4.57 17.52
C GLU A 139 20.03 5.67 16.80
N ALA A 140 19.73 6.95 17.06
CA ALA A 140 20.42 8.09 16.45
C ALA A 140 21.82 8.32 17.02
N LEU A 141 22.12 7.72 18.18
CA LEU A 141 23.44 7.78 18.79
C LEU A 141 24.40 6.79 18.12
N THR A 142 25.64 7.20 17.93
CA THR A 142 26.73 6.32 17.48
C THR A 142 27.09 5.30 18.56
N SER A 143 27.81 4.25 18.19
CA SER A 143 28.29 3.24 19.16
C SER A 143 29.15 3.86 20.27
N GLU A 144 29.94 4.88 19.94
CA GLU A 144 30.80 5.62 20.89
C GLU A 144 29.98 6.50 21.84
N GLU A 145 29.01 7.27 21.31
CA GLU A 145 28.10 8.11 22.09
C GLU A 145 27.28 7.28 23.09
N ARG A 146 26.80 6.09 22.67
CA ARG A 146 26.11 5.15 23.57
C ARG A 146 27.04 4.62 24.64
N ALA A 147 28.27 4.25 24.29
CA ALA A 147 29.26 3.76 25.25
C ALA A 147 29.62 4.83 26.29
N MET A 148 29.64 6.10 25.90
CA MET A 148 29.82 7.23 26.82
C MET A 148 28.65 7.33 27.80
N LEU A 149 27.41 7.35 27.33
CA LEU A 149 26.22 7.38 28.20
C LEU A 149 26.12 6.15 29.10
N ASP A 150 26.49 4.96 28.59
CA ASP A 150 26.46 3.72 29.36
C ASP A 150 27.42 3.79 30.56
N ARG A 151 28.61 4.39 30.42
CA ARG A 151 29.57 4.59 31.53
C ARG A 151 29.01 5.42 32.68
N PHE A 152 28.18 6.42 32.38
CA PHE A 152 27.57 7.29 33.39
C PHE A 152 26.22 6.78 33.91
N SER A 153 25.62 5.79 33.23
CA SER A 153 24.35 5.18 33.65
C SER A 153 24.48 3.98 34.58
N ALA A 154 25.70 3.44 34.72
CA ALA A 154 25.94 2.29 35.59
C ALA A 154 25.73 2.69 37.07
N PRO A 155 25.03 1.87 37.86
CA PRO A 155 24.91 2.12 39.29
C PRO A 155 26.31 2.01 39.94
N HIS A 156 26.71 3.06 40.66
CA HIS A 156 27.75 2.98 41.68
C HIS A 156 27.16 2.43 42.98
#